data_AF-A0AAD6IC82-F1
#
_entry.id   AF-A0AAD6IC82-F1
#
_cell.length_a   1.000
_cell.length_b   1.000
_cell.length_c   1.000
_cell.angle_alpha   90.00
_cell.angle_beta   90.00
_cell.angle_gamma   90.00
#
_symmetry.space_group_name_H-M   'P 1'
#
loop_
_entity.id
_entity.type
_entity.pdbx_description
1 polymer ?
#
loop_
_entity_poly.entity_id
_entity_poly.type
_entity_poly.pdbx_seq_one_letter_code
_entity_poly.pdbx_strand_id
1 'polypeptide(L)'
;MAEYKKILGEDSQSSDNDSVAAEGWTKYDHLRNFGVRTVIFILFVQVITYLAIVLLLAWILKNQGSYQNLNGKNLEKTAINQTRIDITSCGRTPAEAIAAYCFFDIFLFGWTPPECTDLQLYNESLTTLNS
;
A
#
# COMPACT_ATOMS: atom_id res chain seq x y z
N MET A 1 -96.53 31.64 11.96
CA MET A 1 -95.61 32.74 11.60
C MET A 1 -94.47 32.73 12.61
N ALA A 2 -93.23 32.67 12.11
CA ALA A 2 -91.93 32.85 12.80
C ALA A 2 -91.65 31.87 13.97
N GLU A 3 -90.52 31.16 14.05
CA GLU A 3 -89.15 31.55 13.69
C GLU A 3 -88.38 30.41 13.00
N TYR A 4 -87.60 30.81 12.00
CA TYR A 4 -86.62 30.01 11.27
C TYR A 4 -85.29 30.77 11.36
N LYS A 5 -84.29 30.23 12.07
CA LYS A 5 -82.86 30.62 12.05
C LYS A 5 -82.08 29.47 12.69
N LYS A 6 -81.42 28.57 11.94
CA LYS A 6 -80.19 28.73 11.14
C LYS A 6 -78.97 29.11 12.00
N ILE A 7 -78.29 28.08 12.51
CA ILE A 7 -76.85 28.08 12.85
C ILE A 7 -76.37 26.65 12.50
N LEU A 8 -75.87 26.42 11.29
CA LEU A 8 -74.43 26.28 11.00
C LEU A 8 -73.73 25.31 11.98
N GLY A 9 -73.50 24.11 11.49
CA GLY A 9 -72.74 23.04 12.15
C GLY A 9 -72.45 21.95 11.13
N GLU A 10 -71.79 22.33 10.05
CA GLU A 10 -70.90 21.40 9.34
C GLU A 10 -69.91 20.87 10.37
N ASP A 11 -69.93 19.56 10.63
CA ASP A 11 -68.73 18.84 11.04
C ASP A 11 -68.71 17.53 10.26
N SER A 12 -68.17 17.67 9.06
CA SER A 12 -67.59 16.57 8.30
C SER A 12 -66.35 16.09 9.06
N GLN A 13 -66.47 15.10 9.94
CA GLN A 13 -65.29 14.43 10.48
C GLN A 13 -64.97 13.21 9.63
N SER A 14 -64.36 13.53 8.50
CA SER A 14 -63.70 12.64 7.55
C SER A 14 -62.30 12.30 8.07
N SER A 15 -61.98 10.99 8.08
CA SER A 15 -60.64 10.39 8.06
C SER A 15 -59.64 10.74 9.18
N ASP A 16 -59.74 10.03 10.30
CA ASP A 16 -58.65 9.90 11.29
C ASP A 16 -57.88 8.56 11.13
N ASN A 17 -57.46 8.19 9.91
CA ASN A 17 -56.70 6.95 9.67
C ASN A 17 -55.31 7.13 9.01
N ASP A 18 -54.85 8.36 8.77
CA ASP A 18 -53.59 8.59 8.04
C ASP A 18 -52.33 8.76 8.93
N SER A 19 -52.47 8.69 10.26
CA SER A 19 -51.36 8.94 11.19
C SER A 19 -50.45 7.72 11.44
N VAL A 20 -50.86 6.50 11.07
CA VAL A 20 -50.05 5.28 11.29
C VAL A 20 -48.97 5.09 10.22
N ALA A 21 -49.10 5.73 9.05
CA ALA A 21 -48.14 5.60 7.96
C ALA A 21 -46.92 6.55 8.07
N ALA A 22 -46.97 7.58 8.92
CA ALA A 22 -45.92 8.61 9.00
C ALA A 22 -44.71 8.23 9.87
N GLU A 23 -44.84 7.27 10.78
CA GLU A 23 -43.75 6.89 11.69
C GLU A 23 -42.73 5.92 11.07
N GLY A 24 -43.06 5.31 9.92
CA GLY A 24 -42.18 4.36 9.23
C GLY A 24 -41.06 5.00 8.41
N TRP A 25 -41.25 6.23 7.90
CA TRP A 25 -40.36 6.82 6.89
C TRP A 25 -39.17 7.58 7.48
N THR A 26 -39.31 8.14 8.68
CA THR A 26 -38.25 8.97 9.32
C THR A 26 -37.06 8.13 9.79
N LYS A 27 -37.24 6.83 10.05
CA LYS A 27 -36.17 5.94 10.50
C LYS A 27 -35.19 5.55 9.37
N TYR A 28 -35.64 5.54 8.12
CA TYR A 28 -34.79 5.20 6.97
C TYR A 28 -33.92 6.37 6.50
N ASP A 29 -34.34 7.61 6.72
CA ASP A 29 -33.55 8.79 6.33
C ASP A 29 -32.29 8.98 7.19
N HIS A 30 -32.34 8.61 8.47
CA HIS A 30 -31.17 8.73 9.35
C HIS A 30 -30.06 7.72 9.00
N LEU A 31 -30.42 6.52 8.54
CA LEU A 31 -29.47 5.49 8.10
C LEU A 31 -28.83 5.85 6.75
N ARG A 32 -29.58 6.46 5.83
CA ARG A 32 -29.07 6.88 4.51
C ARG A 32 -27.99 7.96 4.63
N ASN A 33 -28.20 8.95 5.49
CA ASN A 33 -27.23 10.03 5.70
C ASN A 33 -25.96 9.56 6.46
N PHE A 34 -26.07 8.53 7.28
CA PHE A 34 -24.93 7.94 7.99
C PHE A 34 -24.02 7.12 7.05
N GLY A 35 -24.62 6.37 6.12
CA GLY A 35 -23.90 5.59 5.12
C GLY A 35 -23.12 6.47 4.14
N VAL A 36 -23.76 7.51 3.59
CA VAL A 36 -23.12 8.41 2.61
C VAL A 36 -21.91 9.13 3.20
N ARG A 37 -22.01 9.63 4.44
CA ARG A 37 -20.87 10.28 5.12
C ARG A 37 -19.70 9.31 5.30
N THR A 38 -19.98 8.08 5.74
CA THR A 38 -18.95 7.06 5.94
C THR A 38 -18.24 6.71 4.63
N VAL A 39 -18.99 6.54 3.53
CA VAL A 39 -18.42 6.25 2.21
C VAL A 39 -17.54 7.41 1.73
N ILE A 40 -17.99 8.65 1.93
CA ILE A 40 -17.19 9.84 1.59
C ILE A 40 -15.86 9.85 2.37
N PHE A 41 -15.88 9.58 3.67
CA PHE A 41 -14.64 9.50 4.48
C PHE A 41 -13.69 8.41 3.97
N ILE A 42 -14.20 7.23 3.63
CA ILE A 42 -13.38 6.13 3.09
C ILE A 42 -12.73 6.53 1.77
N LEU A 43 -13.47 7.17 0.86
CA LEU A 43 -12.92 7.65 -0.40
C LEU A 43 -11.84 8.73 -0.18
N PHE A 44 -12.05 9.65 0.76
CA PHE A 44 -11.03 10.65 1.10
C PHE A 44 -9.76 10.02 1.65
N VAL A 45 -9.88 9.06 2.58
CA VAL A 45 -8.72 8.34 3.13
C VAL A 45 -7.97 7.63 2.01
N GLN A 46 -8.68 6.93 1.12
CA GLN A 46 -8.06 6.21 0.01
C GLN A 46 -7.27 7.13 -0.92
N VAL A 47 -7.82 8.30 -1.28
CA VAL A 47 -7.13 9.29 -2.12
C VAL A 47 -5.89 9.83 -1.43
N ILE A 48 -5.97 10.15 -0.13
CA ILE A 48 -4.82 10.63 0.65
C ILE A 48 -3.72 9.56 0.70
N THR A 49 -4.08 8.29 0.92
CA THR A 49 -3.11 7.19 0.94
C THR A 49 -2.41 7.04 -0.42
N TYR A 50 -3.14 7.09 -1.53
CA TYR A 50 -2.52 7.05 -2.86
C TYR A 50 -1.58 8.22 -3.11
N LEU A 51 -1.97 9.44 -2.73
CA LEU A 51 -1.11 10.62 -2.85
C LEU A 51 0.16 10.48 -2.01
N ALA A 52 0.07 9.98 -0.78
CA ALA A 52 1.22 9.74 0.08
C ALA A 52 2.19 8.73 -0.54
N ILE A 53 1.69 7.63 -1.12
CA ILE A 53 2.51 6.63 -1.80
C ILE A 53 3.24 7.24 -2.99
N VAL A 54 2.55 8.01 -3.84
CA VAL A 54 3.17 8.67 -5.01
C VAL A 54 4.26 9.64 -4.58
N LEU A 55 4.03 10.42 -3.52
CA LEU A 55 5.03 11.35 -2.98
C LEU A 55 6.24 10.61 -2.40
N LEU A 56 6.03 9.50 -1.69
CA LEU A 56 7.11 8.66 -1.18
C LEU A 56 7.95 8.08 -2.33
N LEU A 57 7.32 7.56 -3.37
CA LEU A 57 8.04 7.04 -4.55
C LEU A 57 8.83 8.15 -5.25
N ALA A 58 8.24 9.34 -5.43
CA ALA A 58 8.95 10.48 -6.02
C ALA A 58 10.13 10.93 -5.16
N TRP A 59 10.00 10.91 -3.83
CA TRP A 59 11.09 11.21 -2.89
C TRP A 59 12.21 10.17 -2.98
N ILE A 60 11.86 8.87 -3.03
CA ILE A 60 12.82 7.78 -3.24
C ILE A 60 13.58 7.99 -4.55
N LEU A 61 12.89 8.25 -5.67
CA LEU A 61 13.53 8.45 -6.97
C LEU A 61 14.46 9.67 -6.99
N LYS A 62 14.07 10.78 -6.35
CA LYS A 62 14.94 11.96 -6.20
C LYS A 62 16.19 11.64 -5.39
N ASN A 63 16.05 10.91 -4.29
CA ASN A 63 17.18 10.53 -3.44
C ASN A 63 18.02 9.40 -4.03
N GLN A 64 17.46 8.62 -4.95
CA GLN A 64 18.17 7.58 -5.68
C GLN A 64 19.11 8.14 -6.76
N GLY A 65 18.97 9.41 -7.14
CA GLY A 65 19.89 10.10 -8.05
C GLY A 65 21.36 10.13 -7.60
N SER A 66 21.64 9.76 -6.34
CA SER A 66 23.00 9.64 -5.81
C SER A 66 23.59 8.21 -5.86
N TYR A 67 22.81 7.17 -6.17
CA TYR A 67 23.32 5.77 -6.23
C TYR A 67 23.77 5.33 -7.64
N GLN A 68 23.44 6.09 -8.68
CA GLN A 68 23.86 5.80 -10.06
C GLN A 68 25.26 6.34 -10.42
N ASN A 69 25.95 7.05 -9.51
CA ASN A 69 27.28 7.63 -9.80
C ASN A 69 28.48 6.87 -9.21
N LEU A 70 28.28 5.67 -8.64
CA LEU A 70 29.39 4.83 -8.13
C LEU A 70 29.82 3.70 -9.08
N ASN A 71 29.09 3.44 -10.17
CA ASN A 71 29.44 2.37 -11.11
C ASN A 71 30.24 2.82 -12.34
N GLY A 72 30.70 4.08 -12.39
CA GLY A 72 31.27 4.64 -13.63
C GLY A 72 32.62 5.34 -13.54
N LYS A 73 33.04 5.95 -12.42
CA LYS A 73 34.13 6.94 -12.48
C LYS A 73 35.11 7.04 -11.30
N ASN A 74 35.19 6.08 -10.39
CA ASN A 74 36.24 6.08 -9.35
C ASN A 74 36.97 4.75 -9.23
N LEU A 75 37.36 4.17 -10.36
CA LEU A 75 38.46 3.20 -10.41
C LEU A 75 39.77 3.92 -10.71
N GLU A 76 40.06 5.03 -10.03
CA GLU A 76 41.39 5.62 -10.07
C GLU A 76 41.71 6.35 -8.77
N LYS A 77 42.75 5.84 -8.10
CA LYS A 77 43.56 6.48 -7.05
C LYS A 77 42.91 6.73 -5.67
N THR A 78 42.76 5.64 -4.92
CA THR A 78 43.23 5.67 -3.53
C THR A 78 44.04 4.40 -3.25
N ALA A 79 45.35 4.55 -3.31
CA ALA A 79 46.29 3.55 -2.83
C ALA A 79 46.19 3.50 -1.29
N ILE A 80 45.39 2.58 -0.79
CA ILE A 80 45.59 2.01 0.54
C ILE A 80 46.19 0.62 0.28
N ASN A 81 47.25 0.28 1.01
CA ASN A 81 47.89 -1.03 1.02
C ASN A 81 46.91 -2.12 1.50
N GLN A 82 45.92 -2.42 0.66
CA GLN A 82 45.14 -3.65 0.75
C GLN A 82 45.92 -4.67 -0.08
N THR A 83 46.32 -5.76 0.55
CA THR A 83 46.53 -7.02 -0.16
C THR A 83 45.35 -7.17 -1.12
N ARG A 84 45.61 -7.03 -2.43
CA ARG A 84 44.59 -7.27 -3.46
C ARG A 84 44.18 -8.73 -3.32
N ILE A 85 43.10 -8.97 -2.60
CA ILE A 85 42.30 -10.14 -2.86
C ILE A 85 41.72 -9.83 -4.24
N ASP A 86 42.18 -10.56 -5.24
CA ASP A 86 41.62 -10.46 -6.58
C ASP A 86 40.21 -11.08 -6.46
N ILE A 87 39.20 -10.22 -6.33
CA ILE A 87 37.83 -10.65 -6.11
C ILE A 87 37.28 -11.12 -7.46
N THR A 88 36.88 -12.39 -7.53
CA THR A 88 36.28 -12.95 -8.73
C THR A 88 35.00 -12.19 -9.09
N SER A 89 34.89 -11.72 -10.34
CA SER A 89 33.69 -11.03 -10.81
C SER A 89 32.60 -12.03 -11.16
N CYS A 90 31.45 -11.95 -10.48
CA CYS A 90 30.28 -12.81 -10.72
C CYS A 90 29.48 -12.48 -11.98
N GLY A 91 29.97 -11.58 -12.84
CA GLY A 91 29.24 -11.16 -14.03
C GLY A 91 27.92 -10.44 -13.74
N ARG A 92 27.06 -10.32 -14.76
CA ARG A 92 25.76 -9.65 -14.67
C ARG A 92 24.57 -10.60 -14.81
N THR A 93 24.80 -11.78 -15.38
CA THR A 93 23.74 -12.78 -15.59
C THR A 93 23.92 -13.98 -14.65
N PRO A 94 22.84 -14.70 -14.31
CA PRO A 94 22.92 -15.93 -13.53
C PRO A 94 23.88 -16.97 -14.14
N ALA A 95 23.88 -17.09 -15.46
CA ALA A 95 24.74 -18.03 -16.17
C ALA A 95 26.23 -17.69 -16.00
N GLU A 96 26.58 -16.40 -16.07
CA GLU A 96 27.95 -15.93 -15.82
C GLU A 96 28.37 -16.13 -14.37
N ALA A 97 27.47 -15.85 -13.42
CA ALA A 97 27.74 -16.03 -11.99
C ALA A 97 28.03 -17.49 -11.63
N ILE A 98 27.22 -18.41 -12.17
CA ILE A 98 27.43 -19.85 -11.98
C ILE A 98 28.74 -20.30 -12.64
N ALA A 99 29.05 -19.80 -13.84
CA ALA A 99 30.32 -20.09 -14.52
C ALA A 99 31.54 -19.56 -13.74
N ALA A 100 31.37 -18.49 -12.97
CA ALA A 100 32.38 -17.87 -12.11
C ALA A 100 32.43 -18.47 -10.69
N TYR A 101 31.70 -19.56 -10.40
CA TYR A 101 31.60 -20.18 -9.08
C TYR A 101 31.08 -19.24 -7.97
N CYS A 102 30.23 -18.29 -8.34
CA CYS A 102 29.58 -17.42 -7.37
C CYS A 102 28.32 -18.06 -6.79
N PHE A 103 28.05 -17.74 -5.53
CA PHE A 103 26.89 -18.24 -4.80
C PHE A 103 25.79 -17.17 -4.73
N PHE A 104 24.55 -17.59 -4.88
CA PHE A 104 23.43 -16.68 -4.68
C PHE A 104 23.16 -16.52 -3.18
N ASP A 105 23.23 -15.28 -2.69
CA ASP A 105 22.90 -14.92 -1.32
C ASP A 105 21.52 -14.26 -1.28
N ILE A 106 20.59 -14.88 -0.56
CA ILE A 106 19.21 -14.41 -0.41
C ILE A 106 19.10 -13.12 0.42
N PHE A 107 20.03 -12.90 1.36
CA PHE A 107 20.03 -11.72 2.23
C PHE A 107 20.57 -10.48 1.50
N LEU A 108 21.55 -10.68 0.62
CA LEU A 108 22.06 -9.64 -0.28
C LEU A 108 21.27 -9.52 -1.59
N PHE A 109 20.38 -10.49 -1.85
CA PHE A 109 19.61 -10.65 -3.08
C PHE A 109 20.50 -10.51 -4.32
N GLY A 110 21.64 -11.20 -4.32
CA GLY A 110 22.71 -11.01 -5.29
C GLY A 110 23.69 -12.18 -5.36
N TRP A 111 24.61 -12.09 -6.31
CA TRP A 111 25.68 -13.08 -6.50
C TRP A 111 26.93 -12.64 -5.73
N THR A 112 27.41 -13.53 -4.87
CA THR A 112 28.56 -13.29 -4.00
C THR A 112 29.75 -14.13 -4.49
N PRO A 113 30.94 -13.53 -4.61
CA PRO A 113 32.16 -14.25 -4.95
C PRO A 113 32.52 -15.30 -3.89
N PRO A 114 33.14 -16.43 -4.27
CA PRO A 114 33.49 -17.50 -3.34
C PRO A 114 34.44 -17.05 -2.23
N GLU A 115 35.23 -16.01 -2.45
CA GLU A 115 36.15 -15.43 -1.44
C GLU A 115 35.40 -14.65 -0.34
N CYS A 116 34.17 -14.25 -0.61
CA CYS A 116 33.30 -13.50 0.30
C CYS A 116 32.17 -14.38 0.87
N THR A 117 32.11 -15.65 0.49
CA THR A 117 31.13 -16.61 0.99
C THR A 117 31.81 -17.54 2.01
N ASP A 118 31.25 -17.62 3.21
CA ASP A 118 31.65 -18.65 4.16
C ASP A 118 31.04 -20.00 3.72
N LEU A 119 31.87 -20.82 3.08
CA LEU A 119 31.49 -22.14 2.57
C LEU A 119 31.00 -23.09 3.66
N GLN A 120 31.47 -22.96 4.91
CA GLN A 120 31.02 -23.82 6.00
C GLN A 120 29.57 -23.49 6.34
N LEU A 121 29.29 -22.21 6.54
CA LEU A 121 27.95 -21.74 6.87
C LEU A 121 26.96 -21.94 5.70
N TYR A 122 27.42 -21.76 4.47
CA TYR A 122 26.61 -21.98 3.27
C TYR A 122 26.16 -23.44 3.13
N ASN A 123 27.07 -24.39 3.34
CA ASN A 123 26.75 -25.82 3.26
C ASN A 123 25.81 -26.27 4.38
N GLU A 124 26.01 -25.79 5.61
CA GLU A 124 25.09 -26.08 6.72
C GLU A 124 23.66 -25.60 6.42
N SER A 125 23.54 -24.40 5.85
CA SER A 125 22.26 -23.83 5.43
C SER A 125 21.57 -24.66 4.36
N LEU A 126 22.31 -25.13 3.35
CA LEU A 126 21.79 -26.01 2.31
C LEU A 126 21.36 -27.39 2.84
N THR A 127 22.12 -27.96 3.78
CA THR A 127 21.74 -29.25 4.39
C THR A 127 20.46 -29.16 5.20
N THR A 128 20.26 -28.05 5.92
CA THR A 128 19.05 -27.80 6.71
C THR A 128 17.82 -27.57 5.83
N LEU A 129 17.98 -26.96 4.66
CA LEU A 129 16.89 -26.75 3.69
C LEU A 129 16.45 -28.03 2.96
N ASN A 130 17.36 -29.00 2.82
CA ASN A 130 17.09 -30.26 2.12
C ASN A 130 16.66 -31.42 3.03
N SER A 131 16.61 -31.22 4.35
CA SER A 131 16.13 -32.20 5.35
C SER A 131 14.68 -31.98 5.73
#